data_AF-A0A2A2S085-F1
#
_entry.id   AF-A0A2A2S085-F1
#
_cell.length_a   1.000
_cell.length_b   1.000
_cell.length_c   1.000
_cell.angle_alpha   90.00
_cell.angle_beta   90.00
_cell.angle_gamma   90.00
#
_symmetry.space_group_name_H-M   'P 1'
#
loop_
_entity.id
_entity.type
_entity.pdbx_description
1 polymer ?
#
loop_
_entity_poly.entity_id
_entity_poly.type
_entity_poly.pdbx_seq_one_letter_code
_entity_poly.pdbx_strand_id
1 'polypeptide(L)'
;MAVLESIDGMLEENYRYFKSFDAGKMWADDFGWWGLMAINARKHLLRSGNEALADKYTKLSIELCWQQEKEHAYDFSDTAKPVPHGCRNGDADGQDKGVKNTVTNVLFFLLSCRIYRLLSIEKQTGNEQYLEMAYRQWLWFDSWFKLTDYGYLQQLGNDAFLVQERPTAFFDGSDYKDTTHPTWEKGWVWTGDQGMLMAALTELLTIKNDIAAWITRTHFDAGFKSNVFENSINHYLKSLAKGVKMGLTGNTDNIIREAPFKANFGPEFGNDYLAGRGILMRYLGQFGNNAGNVNFSKSIIATAAAIWHTRDVVTNQFSPEFTSIESDELYAQQYRKLTGLGDPAMEWQIQAMNEQQKFGVCQSIGLDAFGALINQL
;
A
#
# COMPACT_ATOMS: atom_id res chain seq x y z
N MET A 1 -2.17 -4.30 -30.99
CA MET A 1 -3.55 -3.85 -31.25
C MET A 1 -4.54 -4.78 -30.55
N ALA A 2 -4.67 -6.05 -30.93
CA ALA A 2 -5.62 -7.00 -30.33
C ALA A 2 -5.57 -7.12 -28.77
N VAL A 3 -4.38 -7.16 -28.16
CA VAL A 3 -4.25 -7.20 -26.69
C VAL A 3 -4.72 -5.90 -26.03
N LEU A 4 -4.45 -4.74 -26.65
CA LEU A 4 -4.89 -3.45 -26.11
C LEU A 4 -6.43 -3.35 -26.15
N GLU A 5 -7.03 -3.73 -27.27
CA GLU A 5 -8.49 -3.76 -27.45
C GLU A 5 -9.18 -4.74 -26.48
N SER A 6 -8.56 -5.89 -26.20
CA SER A 6 -9.08 -6.84 -25.19
C SER A 6 -9.06 -6.23 -23.79
N ILE A 7 -8.00 -5.51 -23.42
CA ILE A 7 -7.92 -4.83 -22.12
C ILE A 7 -8.95 -3.70 -22.05
N ASP A 8 -9.17 -2.95 -23.12
CA ASP A 8 -10.21 -1.92 -23.18
C ASP A 8 -11.60 -2.51 -22.93
N GLY A 9 -11.90 -3.68 -23.50
CA GLY A 9 -13.14 -4.42 -23.24
C GLY A 9 -13.31 -4.80 -21.76
N MET A 10 -12.24 -5.31 -21.13
CA MET A 10 -12.25 -5.63 -19.69
C MET A 10 -12.42 -4.38 -18.83
N LEU A 11 -11.80 -3.25 -19.20
CA LEU A 11 -11.94 -1.99 -18.49
C LEU A 11 -13.36 -1.40 -18.62
N GLU A 12 -14.04 -1.60 -19.73
CA GLU A 12 -15.45 -1.20 -19.87
C GLU A 12 -16.35 -2.04 -18.95
N GLU A 13 -16.11 -3.35 -18.83
CA GLU A 13 -16.81 -4.23 -17.88
C GLU A 13 -16.55 -3.84 -16.43
N ASN A 14 -15.28 -3.65 -16.06
CA ASN A 14 -14.90 -3.21 -14.72
C ASN A 14 -15.55 -1.87 -14.35
N TYR A 15 -15.60 -0.92 -15.28
CA TYR A 15 -16.25 0.36 -15.02
C TYR A 15 -17.75 0.22 -14.71
N ARG A 16 -18.45 -0.72 -15.36
CA ARG A 16 -19.86 -1.02 -15.06
C ARG A 16 -20.00 -1.65 -13.68
N TYR A 17 -19.10 -2.56 -13.32
CA TYR A 17 -19.05 -3.16 -12.00
C TYR A 17 -18.87 -2.10 -10.91
N PHE A 18 -17.90 -1.19 -11.03
CA PHE A 18 -17.70 -0.14 -10.03
C PHE A 18 -18.93 0.77 -9.87
N LYS A 19 -19.65 1.02 -10.97
CA LYS A 19 -20.90 1.80 -10.93
C LYS A 19 -22.09 1.08 -10.30
N SER A 20 -22.06 -0.25 -10.18
CA SER A 20 -23.15 -0.98 -9.55
C SER A 20 -23.04 -1.07 -8.04
N PHE A 21 -21.91 -0.65 -7.45
CA PHE A 21 -21.71 -0.66 -6.01
C PHE A 21 -22.35 0.55 -5.34
N ASP A 22 -22.89 0.29 -4.15
CA ASP A 22 -23.36 1.31 -3.23
C ASP A 22 -22.15 1.86 -2.46
N ALA A 23 -21.72 3.08 -2.82
CA ALA A 23 -20.54 3.71 -2.24
C ALA A 23 -20.65 3.86 -0.71
N GLY A 24 -21.86 4.03 -0.17
CA GLY A 24 -22.12 4.15 1.26
C GLY A 24 -21.63 2.96 2.10
N LYS A 25 -21.57 1.77 1.48
CA LYS A 25 -21.19 0.51 2.14
C LYS A 25 -19.74 0.10 1.94
N MET A 26 -18.98 0.88 1.18
CA MET A 26 -17.57 0.60 0.92
C MET A 26 -16.71 1.06 2.09
N TRP A 27 -15.65 0.31 2.36
CA TRP A 27 -14.65 0.71 3.35
C TRP A 27 -13.76 1.81 2.74
N ALA A 28 -13.18 2.64 3.60
CA ALA A 28 -12.40 3.79 3.15
C ALA A 28 -11.21 3.38 2.24
N ASP A 29 -10.52 2.30 2.56
CA ASP A 29 -9.41 1.78 1.76
C ASP A 29 -9.83 1.24 0.38
N ASP A 30 -11.06 0.73 0.22
CA ASP A 30 -11.59 0.30 -1.08
C ASP A 30 -11.52 1.43 -2.12
N PHE A 31 -11.86 2.66 -1.71
CA PHE A 31 -11.74 3.84 -2.58
C PHE A 31 -10.30 4.06 -3.01
N GLY A 32 -9.35 3.94 -2.09
CA GLY A 32 -7.93 4.04 -2.39
C GLY A 32 -7.48 3.04 -3.47
N TRP A 33 -7.87 1.77 -3.32
CA TRP A 33 -7.55 0.72 -4.30
C TRP A 33 -8.15 1.00 -5.68
N TRP A 34 -9.43 1.36 -5.74
CA TRP A 34 -10.13 1.64 -6.98
C TRP A 34 -9.59 2.91 -7.65
N GLY A 35 -9.28 3.94 -6.87
CA GLY A 35 -8.73 5.19 -7.36
C GLY A 35 -7.36 5.00 -8.02
N LEU A 36 -6.48 4.19 -7.42
CA LEU A 36 -5.17 3.88 -7.99
C LEU A 36 -5.26 3.01 -9.25
N MET A 37 -6.16 2.03 -9.25
CA MET A 37 -6.45 1.23 -10.45
C MET A 37 -6.96 2.11 -11.58
N ALA A 38 -7.87 3.06 -11.29
CA ALA A 38 -8.45 3.95 -12.27
C ALA A 38 -7.41 4.85 -12.95
N ILE A 39 -6.41 5.34 -12.22
CA ILE A 39 -5.28 6.10 -12.79
C ILE A 39 -4.47 5.24 -13.76
N ASN A 40 -4.24 3.96 -13.44
CA ASN A 40 -3.53 3.05 -14.32
C ASN A 40 -4.37 2.68 -15.56
N ALA A 41 -5.67 2.48 -15.40
CA ALA A 41 -6.62 2.27 -16.49
C ALA A 41 -6.60 3.46 -17.46
N ARG A 42 -6.65 4.70 -16.97
CA ARG A 42 -6.54 5.91 -17.80
C ARG A 42 -5.27 5.90 -18.66
N LYS A 43 -4.11 5.61 -18.06
CA LYS A 43 -2.82 5.57 -18.78
C LYS A 43 -2.84 4.54 -19.91
N HIS A 44 -3.43 3.38 -19.70
CA HIS A 44 -3.60 2.36 -20.74
C HIS A 44 -4.55 2.84 -21.84
N LEU A 45 -5.72 3.36 -21.47
CA LEU A 45 -6.76 3.79 -22.42
C LEU A 45 -6.31 4.95 -23.31
N LEU A 46 -5.52 5.88 -22.77
CA LEU A 46 -4.90 6.94 -23.59
C LEU A 46 -3.90 6.37 -24.60
N ARG A 47 -3.19 5.28 -24.26
CA ARG A 47 -2.27 4.60 -25.19
C ARG A 47 -3.02 3.80 -26.26
N SER A 48 -4.21 3.28 -25.96
CA SER A 48 -5.06 2.58 -26.94
C SER A 48 -5.91 3.55 -27.79
N GLY A 49 -5.96 4.83 -27.43
CA GLY A 49 -6.75 5.86 -28.13
C GLY A 49 -8.20 5.96 -27.64
N ASN A 50 -8.56 5.31 -26.54
CA ASN A 50 -9.91 5.33 -25.97
C ASN A 50 -10.07 6.46 -24.93
N GLU A 51 -10.02 7.70 -25.40
CA GLU A 51 -10.08 8.91 -24.55
C GLU A 51 -11.39 8.99 -23.74
N ALA A 52 -12.52 8.59 -24.35
CA ALA A 52 -13.82 8.66 -23.69
C ALA A 52 -13.91 7.75 -22.45
N LEU A 53 -13.39 6.52 -22.52
CA LEU A 53 -13.31 5.65 -21.35
C LEU A 53 -12.22 6.10 -20.39
N ALA A 54 -11.10 6.66 -20.89
CA ALA A 54 -10.04 7.22 -20.06
C ALA A 54 -10.57 8.34 -19.13
N ASP A 55 -11.45 9.21 -19.64
CA ASP A 55 -12.06 10.29 -18.86
C ASP A 55 -13.04 9.78 -17.81
N LYS A 56 -13.79 8.72 -18.11
CA LYS A 56 -14.64 8.04 -17.11
C LYS A 56 -13.81 7.53 -15.93
N TYR A 57 -12.63 6.96 -16.19
CA TYR A 57 -11.73 6.49 -15.14
C TYR A 57 -11.09 7.64 -14.35
N THR A 58 -10.81 8.79 -14.96
CA THR A 58 -10.41 10.00 -14.20
C THR A 58 -11.48 10.41 -13.20
N LYS A 59 -12.74 10.45 -13.64
CA LYS A 59 -13.88 10.79 -12.77
C LYS A 59 -14.05 9.76 -11.65
N LEU A 60 -13.91 8.46 -11.96
CA LEU A 60 -13.92 7.42 -10.94
C LEU A 60 -12.85 7.66 -9.86
N SER A 61 -11.62 7.98 -10.28
CA SER A 61 -10.51 8.23 -9.37
C SER A 61 -10.70 9.48 -8.49
N ILE A 62 -11.20 10.57 -9.09
CA ILE A 62 -11.32 11.87 -8.41
C ILE A 62 -12.66 12.02 -7.69
N GLU A 63 -13.76 11.94 -8.46
CA GLU A 63 -15.10 12.33 -8.00
C GLU A 63 -15.70 11.28 -7.08
N LEU A 64 -15.41 9.99 -7.31
CA LEU A 64 -15.81 8.92 -6.40
C LEU A 64 -14.73 8.66 -5.37
N CYS A 65 -13.56 8.15 -5.78
CA CYS A 65 -12.63 7.56 -4.82
C CYS A 65 -11.98 8.59 -3.90
N TRP A 66 -11.27 9.57 -4.46
CA TRP A 66 -10.54 10.55 -3.65
C TRP A 66 -11.48 11.45 -2.84
N GLN A 67 -12.60 11.88 -3.43
CA GLN A 67 -13.57 12.72 -2.73
C GLN A 67 -14.25 11.98 -1.58
N GLN A 68 -14.66 10.72 -1.77
CA GLN A 68 -15.28 9.93 -0.69
C GLN A 68 -14.30 9.69 0.46
N GLU A 69 -13.05 9.33 0.16
CA GLU A 69 -12.02 9.15 1.19
C GLU A 69 -11.76 10.46 1.96
N LYS A 70 -11.74 11.60 1.26
CA LYS A 70 -11.61 12.92 1.90
C LYS A 70 -12.79 13.25 2.81
N GLU A 71 -14.02 13.02 2.36
CA GLU A 71 -15.23 13.46 3.07
C GLU A 71 -15.57 12.55 4.26
N HIS A 72 -15.35 11.24 4.11
CA HIS A 72 -15.86 10.25 5.04
C HIS A 72 -14.76 9.63 5.91
N ALA A 73 -13.54 9.49 5.39
CA ALA A 73 -12.45 8.82 6.12
C ALA A 73 -11.50 9.80 6.81
N TYR A 74 -11.12 10.90 6.14
CA TYR A 74 -10.12 11.82 6.64
C TYR A 74 -10.62 12.64 7.84
N ASP A 75 -9.96 12.47 8.98
CA ASP A 75 -10.24 13.24 10.20
C ASP A 75 -9.66 14.66 10.11
N PHE A 76 -10.51 15.66 9.92
CA PHE A 76 -10.09 17.07 9.91
C PHE A 76 -9.83 17.65 11.31
N SER A 77 -10.05 16.90 12.40
CA SER A 77 -9.88 17.42 13.75
C SER A 77 -8.41 17.54 14.16
N ASP A 78 -8.07 18.67 14.78
CA ASP A 78 -6.77 18.91 15.42
C ASP A 78 -6.68 18.31 16.82
N THR A 79 -7.73 17.60 17.27
CA THR A 79 -7.89 17.18 18.67
C THR A 79 -7.50 15.73 18.92
N ALA A 80 -7.32 14.92 17.88
CA ALA A 80 -6.97 13.51 18.06
C ALA A 80 -5.58 13.36 18.70
N LYS A 81 -5.45 12.41 19.64
CA LYS A 81 -4.23 12.20 20.43
C LYS A 81 -3.68 10.79 20.28
N PRO A 82 -2.36 10.61 20.10
CA PRO A 82 -1.31 11.62 20.24
C PRO A 82 -1.01 12.42 18.95
N VAL A 83 -1.49 11.96 17.81
CA VAL A 83 -1.31 12.61 16.50
C VAL A 83 -2.68 13.03 15.97
N PRO A 84 -2.88 14.29 15.56
CA PRO A 84 -4.13 14.74 14.95
C PRO A 84 -4.31 14.12 13.56
N HIS A 85 -5.53 14.19 13.01
CA HIS A 85 -5.85 13.75 11.65
C HIS A 85 -5.59 12.27 11.31
N GLY A 86 -5.57 11.98 10.01
CA GLY A 86 -5.44 10.64 9.44
C GLY A 86 -6.80 10.07 9.04
N CYS A 87 -6.78 9.13 8.11
CA CYS A 87 -7.97 8.45 7.63
C CYS A 87 -8.37 7.32 8.57
N ARG A 88 -9.65 7.23 8.91
CA ARG A 88 -10.23 6.05 9.56
C ARG A 88 -10.78 5.09 8.51
N ASN A 89 -10.56 3.80 8.73
CA ASN A 89 -11.08 2.75 7.85
C ASN A 89 -12.51 2.34 8.22
N GLY A 90 -13.44 3.29 8.15
CA GLY A 90 -14.87 3.07 8.37
C GLY A 90 -15.63 2.95 7.04
N ASP A 91 -16.92 2.61 7.12
CA ASP A 91 -17.82 2.71 5.97
C ASP A 91 -18.19 4.17 5.66
N ALA A 92 -18.46 4.46 4.39
CA ALA A 92 -18.78 5.82 3.95
C ALA A 92 -20.11 6.37 4.52
N ASP A 93 -21.07 5.50 4.85
CA ASP A 93 -22.32 5.88 5.52
C ASP A 93 -22.10 6.26 7.01
N GLY A 94 -20.91 5.99 7.54
CA GLY A 94 -20.48 6.35 8.88
C GLY A 94 -21.09 5.49 10.00
N GLN A 95 -21.60 4.29 9.67
CA GLN A 95 -22.14 3.38 10.68
C GLN A 95 -21.04 2.75 11.54
N ASP A 96 -19.95 2.35 10.89
CA ASP A 96 -18.68 1.95 11.47
C ASP A 96 -17.68 3.08 11.21
N LYS A 97 -17.14 3.64 12.29
CA LYS A 97 -16.11 4.67 12.18
C LYS A 97 -14.75 4.11 11.85
N GLY A 98 -14.53 2.81 12.07
CA GLY A 98 -13.24 2.15 11.96
C GLY A 98 -12.13 2.80 12.78
N VAL A 99 -10.92 2.31 12.54
CA VAL A 99 -9.68 2.82 13.14
C VAL A 99 -8.77 3.43 12.09
N LYS A 100 -7.82 4.26 12.52
CA LYS A 100 -6.80 4.78 11.62
C LYS A 100 -5.71 3.73 11.44
N ASN A 101 -5.61 3.16 10.26
CA ASN A 101 -4.61 2.14 9.91
C ASN A 101 -3.68 2.64 8.79
N THR A 102 -2.63 1.88 8.53
CA THR A 102 -1.60 2.21 7.55
C THR A 102 -2.15 2.15 6.13
N VAL A 103 -2.89 1.08 5.77
CA VAL A 103 -3.42 0.86 4.42
C VAL A 103 -4.29 2.02 3.93
N THR A 104 -5.27 2.48 4.72
CA THR A 104 -6.14 3.60 4.31
C THR A 104 -5.34 4.89 4.15
N ASN A 105 -4.50 5.23 5.13
CA ASN A 105 -3.71 6.47 5.07
C ASN A 105 -2.72 6.46 3.89
N VAL A 106 -2.04 5.34 3.65
CA VAL A 106 -1.04 5.23 2.59
C VAL A 106 -1.67 5.21 1.21
N LEU A 107 -2.86 4.63 1.06
CA LEU A 107 -3.61 4.69 -0.19
C LEU A 107 -4.03 6.12 -0.52
N PHE A 108 -4.61 6.84 0.44
CA PHE A 108 -5.01 8.24 0.20
C PHE A 108 -3.80 9.11 -0.14
N PHE A 109 -2.68 8.88 0.55
CA PHE A 109 -1.42 9.55 0.30
C PHE A 109 -0.93 9.31 -1.13
N LEU A 110 -0.80 8.04 -1.52
CA LEU A 110 -0.32 7.65 -2.84
C LEU A 110 -1.26 8.12 -3.95
N LEU A 111 -2.57 8.02 -3.74
CA LEU A 111 -3.60 8.47 -4.67
C LEU A 111 -3.51 9.97 -4.90
N SER A 112 -3.41 10.75 -3.81
CA SER A 112 -3.25 12.21 -3.87
C SER A 112 -2.02 12.62 -4.68
N CYS A 113 -0.86 11.98 -4.44
CA CYS A 113 0.34 12.24 -5.24
C CYS A 113 0.12 11.94 -6.73
N ARG A 114 -0.51 10.80 -7.05
CA ARG A 114 -0.68 10.35 -8.43
C ARG A 114 -1.71 11.16 -9.20
N ILE A 115 -2.81 11.58 -8.58
CA ILE A 115 -3.78 12.49 -9.18
C ILE A 115 -3.10 13.83 -9.46
N TYR A 116 -2.38 14.40 -8.49
CA TYR A 116 -1.66 15.66 -8.70
C TYR A 116 -0.74 15.58 -9.93
N ARG A 117 0.12 14.56 -10.00
CA ARG A 117 1.04 14.36 -11.13
C ARG A 117 0.31 14.19 -12.46
N LEU A 118 -0.74 13.38 -12.48
CA LEU A 118 -1.55 13.15 -13.68
C LEU A 118 -2.09 14.48 -14.23
N LEU A 119 -2.76 15.25 -13.38
CA LEU A 119 -3.36 16.53 -13.76
C LEU A 119 -2.31 17.57 -14.15
N SER A 120 -1.15 17.58 -13.48
CA SER A 120 -0.02 18.46 -13.83
C SER A 120 0.55 18.15 -15.22
N ILE A 121 0.74 16.87 -15.55
CA ILE A 121 1.22 16.43 -16.88
C ILE A 121 0.22 16.85 -17.97
N GLU A 122 -1.08 16.69 -17.68
CA GLU A 122 -2.16 17.08 -18.58
C GLU A 122 -2.47 18.59 -18.56
N LYS A 123 -1.72 19.39 -17.78
CA LYS A 123 -1.88 20.85 -17.62
C LYS A 123 -3.29 21.26 -17.19
N GLN A 124 -3.96 20.41 -16.41
CA GLN A 124 -5.24 20.76 -15.81
C GLN A 124 -5.04 21.67 -14.59
N THR A 125 -5.94 22.63 -14.40
CA THR A 125 -5.90 23.56 -13.26
C THR A 125 -6.66 23.00 -12.05
N GLY A 126 -6.50 23.60 -10.87
CA GLY A 126 -7.25 23.21 -9.67
C GLY A 126 -6.77 21.92 -8.98
N ASN A 127 -5.53 21.51 -9.23
CA ASN A 127 -4.94 20.29 -8.68
C ASN A 127 -4.25 20.50 -7.31
N GLU A 128 -4.21 21.72 -6.77
CA GLU A 128 -3.50 22.04 -5.52
C GLU A 128 -4.05 21.29 -4.29
N GLN A 129 -5.35 20.96 -4.27
CA GLN A 129 -5.94 20.21 -3.16
C GLN A 129 -5.34 18.80 -2.99
N TYR A 130 -4.89 18.18 -4.08
CA TYR A 130 -4.25 16.87 -4.04
C TYR A 130 -2.83 16.98 -3.48
N LEU A 131 -2.15 18.09 -3.80
CA LEU A 131 -0.84 18.40 -3.26
C LEU A 131 -0.92 18.72 -1.76
N GLU A 132 -1.90 19.53 -1.35
CA GLU A 132 -2.20 19.77 0.07
C GLU A 132 -2.43 18.46 0.81
N MET A 133 -3.28 17.59 0.27
CA MET A 133 -3.62 16.33 0.93
C MET A 133 -2.42 15.37 0.99
N ALA A 134 -1.62 15.28 -0.06
CA ALA A 134 -0.37 14.52 -0.03
C ALA A 134 0.57 15.01 1.09
N TYR A 135 0.67 16.33 1.28
CA TYR A 135 1.48 16.89 2.35
C TYR A 135 0.89 16.64 3.75
N ARG A 136 -0.44 16.73 3.91
CA ARG A 136 -1.12 16.39 5.18
C ARG A 136 -0.91 14.93 5.57
N GLN A 137 -0.99 14.00 4.61
CA GLN A 137 -0.70 12.59 4.84
C GLN A 137 0.76 12.37 5.25
N TRP A 138 1.70 13.07 4.60
CA TRP A 138 3.09 13.06 5.04
C TRP A 138 3.26 13.53 6.48
N LEU A 139 2.63 14.65 6.87
CA LEU A 139 2.71 15.16 8.24
C LEU A 139 2.19 14.15 9.27
N TRP A 140 1.13 13.42 8.93
CA TRP A 140 0.57 12.36 9.79
C TRP A 140 1.58 11.22 9.99
N PHE A 141 2.13 10.68 8.90
CA PHE A 141 3.14 9.63 8.97
C PHE A 141 4.42 10.09 9.69
N ASP A 142 4.98 11.24 9.33
CA ASP A 142 6.21 11.77 9.95
C ASP A 142 6.03 12.08 11.45
N SER A 143 4.84 12.55 11.86
CA SER A 143 4.52 12.73 13.27
C SER A 143 4.56 11.40 14.02
N TRP A 144 3.93 10.36 13.48
CA TRP A 144 3.96 9.03 14.08
C TRP A 144 5.36 8.42 14.11
N PHE A 145 6.15 8.57 13.04
CA PHE A 145 7.50 8.02 12.96
C PHE A 145 8.47 8.63 13.98
N LYS A 146 8.21 9.87 14.41
CA LYS A 146 8.99 10.54 15.47
C LYS A 146 8.63 10.07 16.89
N LEU A 147 7.46 9.44 17.08
CA LEU A 147 7.02 8.95 18.38
C LEU A 147 7.50 7.52 18.64
N THR A 148 8.79 7.39 18.97
CA THR A 148 9.46 6.10 19.14
C THR A 148 8.87 5.22 20.24
N ASP A 149 8.22 5.80 21.25
CA ASP A 149 7.68 5.09 22.42
C ASP A 149 6.48 4.19 22.08
N TYR A 150 5.79 4.44 20.96
CA TYR A 150 4.63 3.67 20.54
C TYR A 150 4.95 2.52 19.59
N GLY A 151 6.18 2.44 19.08
CA GLY A 151 6.65 1.32 18.28
C GLY A 151 6.00 1.15 16.90
N TYR A 152 5.25 2.15 16.39
CA TYR A 152 4.60 2.07 15.06
C TYR A 152 5.58 1.68 13.94
N LEU A 153 6.84 2.12 14.06
CA LEU A 153 7.95 1.58 13.29
C LEU A 153 8.61 0.43 14.08
N GLN A 154 8.41 -0.80 13.61
CA GLN A 154 9.05 -1.99 14.16
C GLN A 154 10.53 -2.02 13.74
N GLN A 155 11.42 -1.73 14.69
CA GLN A 155 12.87 -1.73 14.46
C GLN A 155 13.43 -3.16 14.31
N LEU A 156 14.24 -3.40 13.27
CA LEU A 156 14.97 -4.66 13.05
C LEU A 156 16.49 -4.50 13.19
N GLY A 157 16.94 -3.32 13.62
CA GLY A 157 18.34 -2.91 13.75
C GLY A 157 18.45 -1.41 14.01
N ASN A 158 19.65 -0.82 13.80
CA ASN A 158 19.87 0.61 14.06
C ASN A 158 19.27 1.53 12.99
N ASP A 159 19.03 1.02 11.78
CA ASP A 159 18.67 1.81 10.60
C ASP A 159 17.79 1.01 9.63
N ALA A 160 16.96 0.12 10.17
CA ALA A 160 16.02 -0.71 9.44
C ALA A 160 14.72 -0.86 10.23
N PHE A 161 13.59 -0.57 9.60
CA PHE A 161 12.29 -0.73 10.23
C PHE A 161 11.21 -1.19 9.24
N LEU A 162 10.15 -1.79 9.77
CA LEU A 162 8.90 -2.05 9.06
C LEU A 162 7.80 -1.17 9.67
N VAL A 163 6.86 -0.70 8.86
CA VAL A 163 5.66 -0.02 9.38
C VAL A 163 4.64 -1.07 9.82
N GLN A 164 4.06 -0.89 11.00
CA GLN A 164 2.99 -1.77 11.49
C GLN A 164 1.66 -1.47 10.78
N GLU A 165 0.71 -2.41 10.86
CA GLU A 165 -0.61 -2.32 10.25
C GLU A 165 -1.40 -1.09 10.71
N ARG A 166 -1.22 -0.66 11.97
CA ARG A 166 -1.73 0.61 12.48
C ARG A 166 -0.88 1.16 13.63
N PRO A 167 -0.85 2.48 13.83
CA PRO A 167 -0.30 3.06 15.05
C PRO A 167 -1.25 2.79 16.23
N THR A 168 -0.67 2.48 17.39
CA THR A 168 -1.42 2.32 18.64
C THR A 168 -0.81 3.14 19.75
N ALA A 169 -1.64 3.70 20.64
CA ALA A 169 -1.17 4.44 21.80
C ALA A 169 -2.08 4.20 23.02
N PHE A 170 -1.50 3.61 24.07
CA PHE A 170 -2.24 3.17 25.25
C PHE A 170 -2.06 4.17 26.39
N PHE A 171 -2.87 5.23 26.38
CA PHE A 171 -3.00 6.18 27.49
C PHE A 171 -4.43 6.74 27.58
N ASP A 172 -4.78 7.32 28.73
CA ASP A 172 -6.11 7.88 28.97
C ASP A 172 -6.41 9.04 28.01
N GLY A 173 -7.50 8.89 27.25
CA GLY A 173 -7.92 9.86 26.24
C GLY A 173 -7.19 9.75 24.90
N SER A 174 -6.47 8.65 24.63
CA SER A 174 -5.98 8.37 23.27
C SER A 174 -7.11 7.95 22.32
N ASP A 175 -7.03 8.43 21.08
CA ASP A 175 -7.88 8.04 19.95
C ASP A 175 -7.35 6.82 19.17
N TYR A 176 -6.23 6.23 19.62
CA TYR A 176 -5.52 5.13 18.95
C TYR A 176 -5.38 3.88 19.84
N LYS A 177 -6.34 3.67 20.75
CA LYS A 177 -6.33 2.55 21.69
C LYS A 177 -7.24 1.38 21.30
N ASP A 178 -8.05 1.53 20.24
CA ASP A 178 -8.97 0.48 19.82
C ASP A 178 -8.21 -0.62 19.05
N THR A 179 -8.28 -1.83 19.60
CA THR A 179 -7.64 -3.04 19.09
C THR A 179 -8.65 -4.13 18.79
N THR A 180 -9.95 -3.82 18.80
CA THR A 180 -11.03 -4.81 18.77
C THR A 180 -11.79 -4.86 17.45
N HIS A 181 -11.77 -3.78 16.67
CA HIS A 181 -12.51 -3.68 15.41
C HIS A 181 -11.68 -2.97 14.32
N PRO A 182 -10.93 -3.71 13.47
CA PRO A 182 -10.65 -5.14 13.57
C PRO A 182 -9.68 -5.50 14.70
N THR A 183 -9.63 -6.78 15.07
CA THR A 183 -8.68 -7.31 16.06
C THR A 183 -7.24 -6.96 15.67
N TRP A 184 -6.49 -6.33 16.57
CA TRP A 184 -5.09 -5.96 16.35
C TRP A 184 -4.13 -6.86 17.11
N GLU A 185 -3.01 -7.21 16.48
CA GLU A 185 -1.91 -7.95 17.09
C GLU A 185 -0.65 -7.07 17.23
N LYS A 186 0.06 -7.23 18.34
CA LYS A 186 1.29 -6.47 18.60
C LYS A 186 2.37 -6.79 17.58
N GLY A 187 2.90 -5.76 16.93
CA GLY A 187 3.96 -5.92 15.94
C GLY A 187 3.46 -6.37 14.58
N TRP A 188 2.14 -6.44 14.38
CA TRP A 188 1.53 -6.86 13.12
C TRP A 188 1.99 -5.94 11.99
N VAL A 189 2.63 -6.53 10.99
CA VAL A 189 3.04 -5.86 9.76
C VAL A 189 2.47 -6.61 8.57
N TRP A 190 2.18 -5.86 7.51
CA TRP A 190 1.74 -6.38 6.23
C TRP A 190 2.70 -5.97 5.12
N THR A 191 3.02 -6.88 4.21
CA THR A 191 3.89 -6.57 3.06
C THR A 191 3.34 -5.47 2.16
N GLY A 192 2.02 -5.40 1.99
CA GLY A 192 1.35 -4.39 1.16
C GLY A 192 1.61 -2.97 1.63
N ASP A 193 1.51 -2.72 2.94
CA ASP A 193 1.80 -1.43 3.57
C ASP A 193 3.20 -0.94 3.27
N GLN A 194 4.19 -1.84 3.33
CA GLN A 194 5.58 -1.47 3.08
C GLN A 194 5.77 -0.99 1.65
N GLY A 195 5.21 -1.74 0.69
CA GLY A 195 5.31 -1.42 -0.73
C GLY A 195 4.65 -0.08 -1.06
N MET A 196 3.43 0.12 -0.57
CA MET A 196 2.68 1.36 -0.81
C MET A 196 3.33 2.57 -0.14
N LEU A 197 3.84 2.43 1.08
CA LEU A 197 4.48 3.54 1.78
C LEU A 197 5.76 3.96 1.08
N MET A 198 6.60 3.00 0.69
CA MET A 198 7.77 3.30 -0.14
C MET A 198 7.37 3.98 -1.46
N ALA A 199 6.26 3.57 -2.08
CA ALA A 199 5.76 4.18 -3.31
C ALA A 199 5.28 5.62 -3.07
N ALA A 200 4.50 5.86 -2.01
CA ALA A 200 3.99 7.19 -1.65
C ALA A 200 5.14 8.16 -1.34
N LEU A 201 6.13 7.71 -0.57
CA LEU A 201 7.33 8.51 -0.27
C LEU A 201 8.14 8.83 -1.54
N THR A 202 8.28 7.87 -2.45
CA THR A 202 8.97 8.09 -3.74
C THR A 202 8.19 9.10 -4.60
N GLU A 203 6.88 8.94 -4.71
CA GLU A 203 5.99 9.84 -5.44
C GLU A 203 6.02 11.25 -4.85
N LEU A 204 6.04 11.37 -3.52
CA LEU A 204 6.19 12.64 -2.82
C LEU A 204 7.51 13.34 -3.16
N LEU A 205 8.62 12.60 -3.23
CA LEU A 205 9.91 13.16 -3.68
C LEU A 205 9.85 13.69 -5.11
N THR A 206 9.05 13.07 -6.00
CA THR A 206 8.90 13.56 -7.37
C THR A 206 8.18 14.90 -7.46
N ILE A 207 7.37 15.25 -6.45
CA ILE A 207 6.58 16.50 -6.40
C ILE A 207 7.06 17.46 -5.30
N LYS A 208 8.22 17.20 -4.69
CA LYS A 208 8.73 17.95 -3.53
C LYS A 208 8.90 19.46 -3.79
N ASN A 209 9.28 19.83 -5.01
CA ASN A 209 9.51 21.23 -5.38
C ASN A 209 8.18 21.98 -5.48
N ASP A 210 7.15 21.31 -6.01
CA ASP A 210 5.80 21.87 -6.10
C ASP A 210 5.21 22.05 -4.69
N ILE A 211 5.45 21.09 -3.80
CA ILE A 211 5.07 21.20 -2.38
C ILE A 211 5.75 22.40 -1.72
N ALA A 212 7.07 22.53 -1.89
CA ALA A 212 7.80 23.65 -1.31
C ALA A 212 7.29 25.00 -1.82
N ALA A 213 7.00 25.09 -3.13
CA ALA A 213 6.46 26.30 -3.74
C ALA A 213 5.04 26.62 -3.23
N TRP A 214 4.18 25.60 -3.14
CA TRP A 214 2.82 25.74 -2.61
C TRP A 214 2.85 26.21 -1.14
N ILE A 215 3.59 25.53 -0.25
CA ILE A 215 3.70 25.90 1.17
C ILE A 215 4.21 27.33 1.33
N THR A 216 5.24 27.71 0.57
CA THR A 216 5.80 29.07 0.63
C THR A 216 4.76 30.11 0.22
N ARG A 217 3.99 29.83 -0.83
CA ARG A 217 2.96 30.76 -1.33
C ARG A 217 1.77 30.87 -0.38
N THR A 218 1.31 29.75 0.18
CA THR A 218 0.10 29.70 1.02
C THR A 218 0.37 29.94 2.50
N HIS A 219 1.63 29.93 2.93
CA HIS A 219 2.04 29.96 4.34
C HIS A 219 1.42 28.83 5.16
N PHE A 220 1.19 27.67 4.53
CA PHE A 220 0.51 26.54 5.16
C PHE A 220 1.27 25.98 6.37
N ASP A 221 2.59 25.86 6.28
CA ASP A 221 3.47 25.45 7.37
C ASP A 221 4.64 26.44 7.48
N ALA A 222 4.58 27.31 8.50
CA ALA A 222 5.63 28.30 8.76
C ALA A 222 6.97 27.66 9.20
N GLY A 223 6.95 26.41 9.67
CA GLY A 223 8.14 25.66 10.06
C GLY A 223 8.80 24.90 8.92
N PHE A 224 8.21 24.92 7.71
CA PHE A 224 8.67 24.10 6.60
C PHE A 224 10.10 24.43 6.16
N LYS A 225 10.92 23.37 6.03
CA LYS A 225 12.28 23.45 5.51
C LYS A 225 12.48 22.37 4.46
N SER A 226 12.64 22.77 3.20
CA SER A 226 12.72 21.84 2.06
C SER A 226 13.81 20.78 2.21
N ASN A 227 15.00 21.17 2.71
CA ASN A 227 16.09 20.23 2.95
C ASN A 227 15.78 19.20 4.06
N VAL A 228 15.10 19.62 5.14
CA VAL A 228 14.69 18.72 6.23
C VAL A 228 13.63 17.74 5.71
N PHE A 229 12.63 18.26 4.99
CA PHE A 229 11.57 17.47 4.37
C PHE A 229 12.12 16.37 3.46
N GLU A 230 12.99 16.74 2.51
CA GLU A 230 13.62 15.79 1.60
C GLU A 230 14.50 14.76 2.33
N ASN A 231 15.30 15.21 3.31
CA ASN A 231 16.17 14.30 4.07
C ASN A 231 15.37 13.28 4.90
N SER A 232 14.27 13.70 5.52
CA SER A 232 13.39 12.80 6.27
C SER A 232 12.77 11.74 5.36
N ILE A 233 12.24 12.12 4.20
CA ILE A 233 11.64 11.17 3.27
C ILE A 233 12.68 10.14 2.79
N ASN A 234 13.87 10.61 2.39
CA ASN A 234 14.96 9.72 1.96
C ASN A 234 15.41 8.78 3.09
N HIS A 235 15.46 9.27 4.33
CA HIS A 235 15.80 8.46 5.49
C HIS A 235 14.79 7.32 5.70
N TYR A 236 13.49 7.64 5.70
CA TYR A 236 12.45 6.61 5.89
C TYR A 236 12.38 5.63 4.72
N LEU A 237 12.51 6.10 3.47
CA LEU A 237 12.54 5.23 2.30
C LEU A 237 13.69 4.21 2.38
N LYS A 238 14.89 4.66 2.74
CA LYS A 238 16.06 3.79 2.94
C LYS A 238 15.86 2.79 4.06
N SER A 239 15.30 3.24 5.18
CA SER A 239 15.13 2.39 6.38
C SER A 239 14.01 1.36 6.20
N LEU A 240 12.91 1.71 5.52
CA LEU A 240 11.88 0.76 5.09
C LEU A 240 12.43 -0.28 4.14
N ALA A 241 13.18 0.15 3.12
CA ALA A 241 13.79 -0.78 2.16
C ALA A 241 14.74 -1.77 2.86
N LYS A 242 15.54 -1.30 3.83
CA LYS A 242 16.36 -2.18 4.66
C LYS A 242 15.51 -3.13 5.51
N GLY A 243 14.43 -2.63 6.12
CA GLY A 243 13.50 -3.42 6.89
C GLY A 243 12.86 -4.54 6.07
N VAL A 244 12.38 -4.26 4.86
CA VAL A 244 11.84 -5.27 3.93
C VAL A 244 12.90 -6.31 3.58
N LYS A 245 14.14 -5.87 3.29
CA LYS A 245 15.23 -6.79 2.94
C LYS A 245 15.66 -7.69 4.10
N MET A 246 15.59 -7.20 5.34
CA MET A 246 16.00 -7.95 6.52
C MET A 246 14.88 -8.82 7.10
N GLY A 247 13.68 -8.25 7.20
CA GLY A 247 12.53 -8.82 7.88
C GLY A 247 11.60 -9.61 6.98
N LEU A 248 11.35 -9.17 5.74
CA LEU A 248 10.34 -9.76 4.85
C LEU A 248 10.94 -10.57 3.69
N THR A 249 12.24 -10.88 3.77
CA THR A 249 12.96 -11.68 2.78
C THR A 249 13.69 -12.81 3.49
N GLY A 250 13.48 -14.05 3.02
CA GLY A 250 14.22 -15.21 3.53
C GLY A 250 15.73 -15.06 3.26
N ASN A 251 16.56 -15.17 4.30
CA ASN A 251 18.01 -14.98 4.17
C ASN A 251 18.71 -16.17 3.46
N THR A 252 18.06 -17.34 3.43
CA THR A 252 18.56 -18.56 2.79
C THR A 252 18.19 -18.64 1.31
N ASP A 253 17.02 -18.14 0.92
CA ASP A 253 16.45 -18.31 -0.43
C ASP A 253 16.15 -17.00 -1.17
N ASN A 254 16.25 -15.85 -0.49
CA ASN A 254 15.91 -14.52 -1.00
C ASN A 254 14.43 -14.32 -1.37
N ILE A 255 13.53 -15.24 -1.03
CA ILE A 255 12.11 -15.14 -1.37
C ILE A 255 11.42 -14.15 -0.42
N ILE A 256 10.63 -13.24 -0.98
CA ILE A 256 9.81 -12.29 -0.23
C ILE A 256 8.59 -13.02 0.35
N ARG A 257 8.32 -12.78 1.64
CA ARG A 257 7.27 -13.45 2.38
C ARG A 257 6.43 -12.45 3.17
N GLU A 258 5.23 -12.88 3.50
CA GLU A 258 4.39 -12.18 4.47
C GLU A 258 5.00 -12.35 5.87
N ALA A 259 4.83 -11.37 6.75
CA ALA A 259 5.27 -11.55 8.13
C ALA A 259 4.45 -12.66 8.80
N PRO A 260 5.07 -13.55 9.60
CA PRO A 260 4.42 -14.74 10.12
C PRO A 260 3.53 -14.38 11.31
N PHE A 261 2.43 -13.69 11.09
CA PHE A 261 1.42 -13.38 12.10
C PHE A 261 0.14 -14.13 11.77
N LYS A 262 -0.50 -14.73 12.77
CA LYS A 262 -1.79 -15.36 12.59
C LYS A 262 -2.81 -14.39 12.01
N ALA A 263 -2.77 -13.11 12.35
CA ALA A 263 -3.64 -12.12 11.72
C ALA A 263 -3.44 -12.03 10.18
N ASN A 264 -2.23 -12.24 9.66
CA ASN A 264 -1.96 -12.22 8.21
C ASN A 264 -2.50 -13.45 7.47
N PHE A 265 -2.52 -14.63 8.09
CA PHE A 265 -2.82 -15.91 7.42
C PHE A 265 -4.14 -16.52 7.88
N GLY A 266 -4.67 -16.07 9.00
CA GLY A 266 -5.80 -16.65 9.70
C GLY A 266 -7.14 -16.38 9.01
N PRO A 267 -8.22 -17.00 9.50
CA PRO A 267 -9.53 -17.00 8.84
C PRO A 267 -10.23 -15.64 8.87
N GLU A 268 -9.75 -14.69 9.68
CA GLU A 268 -10.32 -13.36 9.81
C GLU A 268 -9.83 -12.43 8.68
N PHE A 269 -8.51 -12.35 8.43
CA PHE A 269 -7.95 -11.42 7.45
C PHE A 269 -7.07 -12.06 6.38
N GLY A 270 -6.86 -13.38 6.41
CA GLY A 270 -6.02 -14.09 5.44
C GLY A 270 -6.45 -13.86 3.99
N ASN A 271 -7.73 -13.60 3.76
CA ASN A 271 -8.27 -13.29 2.44
C ASN A 271 -7.69 -11.99 1.86
N ASP A 272 -7.67 -10.94 2.66
CA ASP A 272 -7.26 -9.60 2.23
C ASP A 272 -5.73 -9.48 2.21
N TYR A 273 -5.09 -10.04 3.25
CA TYR A 273 -3.65 -9.91 3.44
C TYR A 273 -2.84 -10.74 2.44
N LEU A 274 -3.45 -11.75 1.80
CA LEU A 274 -2.84 -12.56 0.75
C LEU A 274 -2.23 -11.71 -0.37
N ALA A 275 -2.89 -10.62 -0.75
CA ALA A 275 -2.48 -9.74 -1.85
C ALA A 275 -1.19 -8.95 -1.57
N GLY A 276 -0.78 -8.79 -0.30
CA GLY A 276 0.31 -7.91 0.11
C GLY A 276 1.62 -8.19 -0.61
N ARG A 277 1.97 -9.47 -0.78
CA ARG A 277 3.23 -9.89 -1.42
C ARG A 277 3.28 -9.43 -2.89
N GLY A 278 2.14 -9.49 -3.58
CA GLY A 278 2.00 -8.96 -4.94
C GLY A 278 2.15 -7.44 -4.97
N ILE A 279 1.45 -6.74 -4.06
CA ILE A 279 1.51 -5.28 -3.95
C ILE A 279 2.94 -4.79 -3.69
N LEU A 280 3.67 -5.43 -2.77
CA LEU A 280 5.07 -5.12 -2.53
C LEU A 280 5.93 -5.34 -3.79
N MET A 281 5.78 -6.49 -4.44
CA MET A 281 6.51 -6.81 -5.67
C MET A 281 6.25 -5.77 -6.78
N ARG A 282 5.00 -5.38 -6.99
CA ARG A 282 4.60 -4.33 -7.95
C ARG A 282 5.43 -3.06 -7.78
N TYR A 283 5.55 -2.57 -6.55
CA TYR A 283 6.26 -1.32 -6.28
C TYR A 283 7.78 -1.50 -6.31
N LEU A 284 8.32 -2.62 -5.81
CA LEU A 284 9.74 -2.92 -5.95
C LEU A 284 10.18 -2.94 -7.43
N GLY A 285 9.32 -3.47 -8.31
CA GLY A 285 9.51 -3.42 -9.76
C GLY A 285 9.50 -2.02 -10.35
N GLN A 286 8.78 -1.06 -9.76
CA GLN A 286 8.72 0.33 -10.23
C GLN A 286 9.97 1.15 -9.81
N PHE A 287 10.67 0.73 -8.76
CA PHE A 287 11.87 1.42 -8.28
C PHE A 287 13.15 1.08 -9.07
N GLY A 288 13.06 0.34 -10.16
CA GLY A 288 14.22 0.05 -11.02
C GLY A 288 15.35 -0.66 -10.26
N ASN A 289 14.99 -1.61 -9.40
CA ASN A 289 15.88 -2.50 -8.66
C ASN A 289 16.48 -1.87 -7.41
N ASN A 290 16.26 -0.58 -7.17
CA ASN A 290 16.84 0.15 -6.07
C ASN A 290 15.79 1.00 -5.35
N ALA A 291 15.29 0.49 -4.21
CA ALA A 291 14.47 1.28 -3.31
C ALA A 291 15.36 1.79 -2.17
N GLY A 292 15.47 3.12 -2.01
CA GLY A 292 16.21 3.69 -0.89
C GLY A 292 17.69 3.25 -0.76
N ASN A 293 18.38 2.99 -1.88
CA ASN A 293 19.74 2.42 -1.93
C ASN A 293 19.85 0.94 -1.53
N VAL A 294 18.76 0.17 -1.62
CA VAL A 294 18.73 -1.28 -1.38
C VAL A 294 18.40 -2.02 -2.67
N ASN A 295 19.24 -2.99 -3.03
CA ASN A 295 19.06 -3.80 -4.24
C ASN A 295 18.15 -5.02 -3.98
N PHE A 296 17.04 -5.08 -4.72
CA PHE A 296 16.06 -6.16 -4.62
C PHE A 296 16.09 -7.17 -5.78
N SER A 297 16.96 -7.04 -6.77
CA SER A 297 16.94 -7.90 -7.97
C SER A 297 16.98 -9.39 -7.64
N LYS A 298 17.86 -9.81 -6.71
CA LYS A 298 17.91 -11.22 -6.28
C LYS A 298 16.59 -11.68 -5.65
N SER A 299 15.95 -10.81 -4.88
CA SER A 299 14.69 -11.14 -4.21
C SER A 299 13.52 -11.19 -5.17
N ILE A 300 13.47 -10.27 -6.13
CA ILE A 300 12.45 -10.26 -7.19
C ILE A 300 12.56 -11.52 -8.04
N ILE A 301 13.77 -11.87 -8.48
CA ILE A 301 14.03 -13.08 -9.28
C ILE A 301 13.64 -14.35 -8.50
N ALA A 302 14.10 -14.47 -7.25
CA ALA A 302 13.80 -15.66 -6.43
C ALA A 302 12.29 -15.81 -6.19
N THR A 303 11.60 -14.71 -5.88
CA THR A 303 10.15 -14.72 -5.61
C THR A 303 9.35 -15.06 -6.87
N ALA A 304 9.66 -14.43 -8.01
CA ALA A 304 9.00 -14.73 -9.28
C ALA A 304 9.24 -16.18 -9.73
N ALA A 305 10.46 -16.69 -9.54
CA ALA A 305 10.78 -18.10 -9.82
C ALA A 305 9.98 -19.05 -8.93
N ALA A 306 9.90 -18.78 -7.62
CA ALA A 306 9.13 -19.58 -6.68
C ALA A 306 7.65 -19.67 -7.10
N ILE A 307 7.03 -18.52 -7.37
CA ILE A 307 5.64 -18.44 -7.88
C ILE A 307 5.47 -19.21 -9.20
N TRP A 308 6.43 -19.09 -10.13
CA TRP A 308 6.37 -19.81 -11.40
C TRP A 308 6.39 -21.32 -11.20
N HIS A 309 7.25 -21.81 -10.31
CA HIS A 309 7.47 -23.23 -10.10
C HIS A 309 6.33 -23.91 -9.34
N THR A 310 5.56 -23.18 -8.54
CA THR A 310 4.43 -23.73 -7.77
C THR A 310 3.06 -23.55 -8.43
N ARG A 311 2.99 -22.89 -9.59
CA ARG A 311 1.75 -22.73 -10.35
C ARG A 311 1.21 -24.08 -10.82
N ASP A 312 -0.10 -24.14 -11.06
CA ASP A 312 -0.71 -25.23 -11.80
C ASP A 312 -0.20 -25.22 -13.26
N VAL A 313 0.47 -26.29 -13.69
CA VAL A 313 1.13 -26.33 -15.01
C VAL A 313 0.16 -26.50 -16.18
N VAL A 314 -1.09 -26.90 -15.92
CA VAL A 314 -2.10 -27.11 -16.96
C VAL A 314 -2.80 -25.79 -17.29
N THR A 315 -3.07 -24.99 -16.26
CA THR A 315 -3.86 -23.74 -16.34
C THR A 315 -3.01 -22.48 -16.22
N ASN A 316 -1.76 -22.60 -15.75
CA ASN A 316 -0.90 -21.51 -15.29
C ASN A 316 -1.49 -20.69 -14.12
N GLN A 317 -2.46 -21.23 -13.40
CA GLN A 317 -3.02 -20.60 -12.21
C GLN A 317 -1.99 -20.58 -11.07
N PHE A 318 -1.75 -19.41 -10.49
CA PHE A 318 -0.89 -19.28 -9.32
C PHE A 318 -1.61 -19.68 -8.02
N SER A 319 -0.81 -20.11 -7.04
CA SER A 319 -1.26 -20.60 -5.73
C SER A 319 -0.98 -19.58 -4.62
N PRO A 320 -1.73 -19.59 -3.50
CA PRO A 320 -1.42 -18.77 -2.33
C PRO A 320 -0.04 -19.12 -1.75
N GLU A 321 0.27 -20.41 -1.70
CA GLU A 321 1.53 -20.97 -1.27
C GLU A 321 2.49 -21.06 -2.47
N PHE A 322 3.68 -20.48 -2.32
CA PHE A 322 4.74 -20.60 -3.33
C PHE A 322 6.10 -21.00 -2.73
N THR A 323 6.06 -21.50 -1.50
CA THR A 323 7.21 -21.93 -0.67
C THR A 323 6.86 -23.25 0.00
N SER A 324 7.87 -24.00 0.46
CA SER A 324 7.65 -25.21 1.25
C SER A 324 7.50 -24.86 2.74
N ILE A 325 6.82 -25.72 3.50
CA ILE A 325 6.64 -25.53 4.94
C ILE A 325 7.98 -25.47 5.69
N GLU A 326 8.97 -26.26 5.29
CA GLU A 326 10.31 -26.25 5.90
C GLU A 326 11.02 -24.91 5.66
N SER A 327 10.87 -24.36 4.46
CA SER A 327 11.42 -23.07 4.07
C SER A 327 10.75 -21.92 4.84
N ASP A 328 9.43 -22.01 5.03
CA ASP A 328 8.67 -21.01 5.80
C ASP A 328 8.95 -21.09 7.30
N GLU A 329 9.22 -22.28 7.85
CA GLU A 329 9.69 -22.44 9.24
C GLU A 329 11.06 -21.77 9.46
N LEU A 330 11.99 -21.93 8.52
CA LEU A 330 13.29 -21.24 8.59
C LEU A 330 13.11 -19.72 8.57
N TYR A 331 12.22 -19.22 7.72
CA TYR A 331 11.90 -17.79 7.68
C TYR A 331 11.21 -17.32 8.97
N ALA A 332 10.23 -18.05 9.50
CA ALA A 332 9.57 -17.70 10.75
C ALA A 332 10.55 -17.65 11.93
N GLN A 333 11.50 -18.57 11.98
CA GLN A 333 12.61 -18.55 12.95
C GLN A 333 13.53 -17.35 12.76
N GLN A 334 13.88 -16.99 11.52
CA GLN A 334 14.63 -15.78 11.20
C GLN A 334 13.88 -14.54 11.70
N TYR A 335 12.60 -14.40 11.36
CA TYR A 335 11.78 -13.26 11.73
C TYR A 335 11.70 -13.10 13.25
N ARG A 336 11.38 -14.17 13.98
CA ARG A 336 11.37 -14.18 15.46
C ARG A 336 12.71 -13.80 16.06
N LYS A 337 13.81 -14.28 15.50
CA LYS A 337 15.16 -13.91 15.97
C LYS A 337 15.44 -12.41 15.82
N LEU A 338 14.91 -11.79 14.75
CA LEU A 338 15.09 -10.37 14.48
C LEU A 338 14.18 -9.47 15.32
N THR A 339 12.91 -9.85 15.48
CA THR A 339 11.88 -8.97 16.05
C THR A 339 11.46 -9.34 17.47
N GLY A 340 11.75 -10.57 17.91
CA GLY A 340 11.19 -11.16 19.12
C GLY A 340 9.69 -11.48 19.01
N LEU A 341 9.08 -11.31 17.83
CA LEU A 341 7.65 -11.47 17.56
C LEU A 341 7.44 -12.41 16.36
N GLY A 342 6.20 -12.82 16.15
CA GLY A 342 5.80 -13.71 15.06
C GLY A 342 5.55 -15.15 15.52
N ASP A 343 4.64 -15.80 14.82
CA ASP A 343 4.14 -17.15 15.02
C ASP A 343 4.99 -18.19 14.26
N PRO A 344 4.79 -19.50 14.50
CA PRO A 344 5.30 -20.56 13.64
C PRO A 344 4.79 -20.45 12.20
N ALA A 345 5.41 -21.19 11.27
CA ALA A 345 4.93 -21.21 9.90
C ALA A 345 3.50 -21.75 9.84
N MET A 346 2.71 -21.21 8.92
CA MET A 346 1.30 -21.56 8.78
C MET A 346 0.86 -21.45 7.32
N GLU A 347 -0.15 -22.23 6.98
CA GLU A 347 -0.82 -22.17 5.68
C GLU A 347 -1.90 -21.08 5.67
N TRP A 348 -2.28 -20.62 4.48
CA TRP A 348 -3.32 -19.61 4.32
C TRP A 348 -4.70 -20.20 4.66
N GLN A 349 -5.35 -19.66 5.69
CA GLN A 349 -6.72 -20.01 6.08
C GLN A 349 -7.71 -19.12 5.35
N ILE A 350 -7.91 -19.43 4.07
CA ILE A 350 -8.69 -18.60 3.13
C ILE A 350 -9.98 -19.27 2.66
N GLN A 351 -10.56 -20.12 3.49
CA GLN A 351 -11.74 -20.92 3.12
C GLN A 351 -13.00 -20.07 2.93
N ALA A 352 -13.01 -18.84 3.45
CA ALA A 352 -14.11 -17.89 3.26
C ALA A 352 -14.09 -17.20 1.87
N MET A 353 -12.97 -17.22 1.14
CA MET A 353 -12.95 -16.76 -0.26
C MET A 353 -13.61 -17.78 -1.17
N ASN A 354 -14.48 -17.32 -2.07
CA ASN A 354 -14.91 -18.18 -3.17
C ASN A 354 -13.74 -18.44 -4.14
N GLU A 355 -13.84 -19.50 -4.93
CA GLU A 355 -12.74 -19.93 -5.82
C GLU A 355 -12.35 -18.84 -6.83
N GLN A 356 -13.32 -18.10 -7.36
CA GLN A 356 -13.05 -17.03 -8.33
C GLN A 356 -12.21 -15.91 -7.71
N GLN A 357 -12.54 -15.47 -6.50
CA GLN A 357 -11.78 -14.46 -5.76
C GLN A 357 -10.38 -14.97 -5.41
N LYS A 358 -10.28 -16.19 -4.87
CA LYS A 358 -9.00 -16.82 -4.55
C LYS A 358 -8.08 -16.87 -5.77
N PHE A 359 -8.58 -17.37 -6.90
CA PHE A 359 -7.80 -17.45 -8.13
C PHE A 359 -7.48 -16.08 -8.70
N GLY A 360 -8.40 -15.12 -8.66
CA GLY A 360 -8.15 -13.74 -9.07
C GLY A 360 -7.03 -13.08 -8.27
N VAL A 361 -7.07 -13.18 -6.94
CA VAL A 361 -6.04 -12.62 -6.05
C VAL A 361 -4.68 -13.31 -6.29
N CYS A 362 -4.64 -14.64 -6.31
CA CYS A 362 -3.40 -15.37 -6.58
C CYS A 362 -2.83 -15.04 -7.97
N GLN A 363 -3.71 -14.91 -8.96
CA GLN A 363 -3.29 -14.54 -10.31
C GLN A 363 -2.68 -13.14 -10.33
N SER A 364 -3.31 -12.18 -9.63
CA SER A 364 -2.80 -10.81 -9.53
C SER A 364 -1.41 -10.75 -8.86
N ILE A 365 -1.18 -11.54 -7.80
CA ILE A 365 0.12 -11.62 -7.11
C ILE A 365 1.22 -12.09 -8.07
N GLY A 366 0.96 -13.15 -8.82
CA GLY A 366 1.94 -13.63 -9.78
C GLY A 366 2.19 -12.62 -10.91
N LEU A 367 1.14 -12.01 -11.45
CA LEU A 367 1.30 -10.96 -12.48
C LEU A 367 2.11 -9.76 -11.97
N ASP A 368 1.92 -9.34 -10.73
CA ASP A 368 2.74 -8.29 -10.10
C ASP A 368 4.20 -8.73 -9.94
N ALA A 369 4.45 -9.98 -9.55
CA ALA A 369 5.80 -10.53 -9.44
C ALA A 369 6.51 -10.60 -10.80
N PHE A 370 5.81 -11.02 -11.86
CA PHE A 370 6.34 -11.05 -13.22
C PHE A 370 6.52 -9.64 -13.80
N GLY A 371 5.59 -8.73 -13.55
CA GLY A 371 5.75 -7.32 -13.91
C GLY A 371 7.01 -6.72 -13.27
N ALA A 372 7.25 -7.04 -12.00
CA ALA A 372 8.47 -6.63 -11.31
C ALA A 372 9.73 -7.24 -11.91
N LEU A 373 9.69 -8.54 -12.27
CA LEU A 373 10.79 -9.23 -12.95
C LEU A 373 11.10 -8.65 -14.32
N ILE A 374 10.07 -8.34 -15.13
CA ILE A 374 10.23 -7.74 -16.45
C ILE A 374 10.94 -6.39 -16.35
N ASN A 375 10.64 -5.59 -15.33
CA ASN A 375 11.32 -4.31 -15.09
C ASN A 375 12.79 -4.48 -14.63
N GLN A 376 13.25 -5.71 -14.32
CA GLN A 376 14.66 -5.99 -14.03
C GLN A 376 15.49 -6.27 -15.30
N LEU A 377 14.83 -6.64 -16.40
CA LEU A 377 15.45 -7.02 -17.67
C LEU A 377 15.68 -5.78 -18.53
#